data_AF-A0A932TGB8-F1
#
_entry.id   AF-A0A932TGB8-F1
#
_cell.length_a   1.000
_cell.length_b   1.000
_cell.length_c   1.000
_cell.angle_alpha   90.00
_cell.angle_beta   90.00
_cell.angle_gamma   90.00
#
_symmetry.space_group_name_H-M   'P 1'
#
loop_
_entity.id
_entity.type
_entity.pdbx_description
1 polymer ?
#
loop_
_entity_poly.entity_id
_entity_poly.type
_entity_poly.pdbx_seq_one_letter_code
_entity_poly.pdbx_strand_id
1 'polypeptide(L)'
;MKVSRWSRCIGMAALIWVAGIYPAGAQNPAITLNVDNLELREIVKRLGETARAPLELFAPDDVTSQKASFHWEKVGLGQAMRDLCNRFALVAQHRPGAGYELRRFGGVAPNAGEDNAPRAITPEGYQVIAQRIQVYEGRARTFLGGGQDEQYGNLTIQILCRCPAGESLAAATLDNVQAEDDLGNRLTSPDGSGYYSGGVQFPDERIVSSQLPTPDPRATRLRWLTADLYAHRSVQEVRISIPLPLEKRIVVRQEQGVLVAVADWRSAEPIEGLPPELAGFGGDGGPSARVRVQWAAGQTVRARDRDDWLMAPVAVDASGRRYYPSVNGGSGGGGEVEWREGQVTFHGMQAPAVRLEWNLLLCSDLEKVTSLRLTDIPLPSPPKRPAPAPKPPVTAPAVRTGSLACQVLIDGKPATPGKLAVGMATRQGRGWGPIRWRDVWLSAGGAARLEDLAPGTYRVLRRYATPSGRQGRWQNADVVVTIITGKEARLPALEFKSQE
;
A
#
# COMPACT_ATOMS: atom_id res chain seq x y z
N MET A 1 43.86 61.27 -23.53
CA MET A 1 43.07 60.06 -23.85
C MET A 1 42.98 59.26 -22.56
N LYS A 2 42.01 59.45 -21.66
CA LYS A 2 40.61 58.94 -21.65
C LYS A 2 40.44 57.53 -22.20
N VAL A 3 39.82 56.69 -21.36
CA VAL A 3 39.12 55.40 -21.53
C VAL A 3 39.85 54.26 -20.80
N SER A 4 39.23 53.49 -19.90
CA SER A 4 38.04 53.66 -19.06
C SER A 4 38.15 52.66 -17.90
N ARG A 5 37.62 53.05 -16.73
CA ARG A 5 37.35 52.20 -15.56
C ARG A 5 36.01 51.50 -15.76
N TRP A 6 35.96 50.16 -15.73
CA TRP A 6 34.71 49.41 -15.53
C TRP A 6 34.97 48.21 -14.61
N SER A 7 35.12 48.50 -13.31
CA SER A 7 34.97 47.48 -12.25
C SER A 7 33.49 47.38 -11.92
N ARG A 8 32.85 46.31 -12.39
CA ARG A 8 31.47 45.97 -12.03
C ARG A 8 31.45 45.48 -10.58
N CYS A 9 30.84 46.26 -9.71
CA CYS A 9 30.29 45.79 -8.44
C CYS A 9 29.22 44.74 -8.75
N ILE A 10 29.51 43.46 -8.51
CA ILE A 10 28.46 42.45 -8.37
C ILE A 10 27.90 42.65 -6.97
N GLY A 11 26.83 43.43 -6.89
CA GLY A 11 25.98 43.47 -5.71
C GLY A 11 25.32 42.11 -5.54
N MET A 12 25.80 41.33 -4.57
CA MET A 12 25.02 40.25 -3.97
C MET A 12 23.80 40.87 -3.31
N ALA A 13 22.71 40.99 -4.06
CA ALA A 13 21.39 41.11 -3.48
C ALA A 13 21.08 39.77 -2.81
N ALA A 14 21.42 39.65 -1.52
CA ALA A 14 20.84 38.65 -0.65
C ALA A 14 19.33 38.93 -0.59
N LEU A 15 18.58 38.25 -1.46
CA LEU A 15 17.15 38.07 -1.28
C LEU A 15 16.98 37.24 -0.02
N ILE A 16 16.96 37.92 1.12
CA ILE A 16 16.45 37.36 2.37
C ILE A 16 14.96 37.15 2.12
N TRP A 17 14.63 35.98 1.58
CA TRP A 17 13.33 35.38 1.87
C TRP A 17 13.32 35.22 3.38
N VAL A 18 12.73 36.20 4.08
CA VAL A 18 12.20 35.93 5.41
C VAL A 18 11.17 34.86 5.15
N ALA A 19 11.58 33.59 5.32
CA ALA A 19 10.66 32.49 5.45
C ALA A 19 9.75 32.93 6.58
N GLY A 20 8.56 33.42 6.23
CA GLY A 20 7.51 33.65 7.17
C GLY A 20 7.33 32.32 7.85
N ILE A 21 7.87 32.20 9.06
CA ILE A 21 7.43 31.24 10.04
C ILE A 21 5.98 31.66 10.25
N TYR A 22 5.08 31.22 9.37
CA TYR A 22 3.70 31.11 9.77
C TYR A 22 3.81 30.20 10.98
N PRO A 23 3.54 30.70 12.21
CA PRO A 23 3.34 29.76 13.30
C PRO A 23 2.35 28.74 12.74
N ALA A 24 2.59 27.47 13.00
CA ALA A 24 1.63 26.41 12.73
C ALA A 24 0.39 26.61 13.63
N GLY A 25 -0.22 27.80 13.56
CA GLY A 25 -1.45 28.19 14.20
C GLY A 25 -2.53 27.28 13.68
N ALA A 26 -3.48 26.98 14.57
CA ALA A 26 -4.54 26.03 14.33
C ALA A 26 -5.08 26.16 12.89
N GLN A 27 -4.90 25.12 12.09
CA GLN A 27 -5.35 25.12 10.70
C GLN A 27 -6.89 25.26 10.61
N ASN A 28 -7.59 25.09 11.74
CA ASN A 28 -9.04 25.10 11.87
C ASN A 28 -9.52 26.12 12.94
N PRO A 29 -9.38 27.44 12.70
CA PRO A 29 -9.88 28.44 13.64
C PRO A 29 -11.40 28.36 13.80
N ALA A 30 -11.90 28.76 14.98
CA ALA A 30 -13.33 28.96 15.18
C ALA A 30 -13.77 30.26 14.50
N ILE A 31 -14.78 30.16 13.65
CA ILE A 31 -15.31 31.21 12.78
C ILE A 31 -16.65 31.70 13.33
N THR A 32 -16.79 33.02 13.40
CA THR A 32 -18.09 33.69 13.57
C THR A 32 -18.28 34.63 12.39
N LEU A 33 -19.19 34.29 11.49
CA LEU A 33 -19.40 35.00 10.24
C LEU A 33 -20.86 34.87 9.82
N ASN A 34 -21.53 36.01 9.63
CA ASN A 34 -22.86 36.07 9.05
C ASN A 34 -22.75 36.59 7.61
N VAL A 35 -23.28 35.84 6.65
CA VAL A 35 -23.38 36.25 5.25
C VAL A 35 -24.83 36.14 4.81
N ASP A 36 -25.37 37.23 4.27
CA ASP A 36 -26.75 37.33 3.85
C ASP A 36 -26.83 37.56 2.34
N ASN A 37 -27.33 36.57 1.61
CA ASN A 37 -27.59 36.63 0.16
C ASN A 37 -26.39 37.12 -0.67
N LEU A 38 -25.19 36.63 -0.35
CA LEU A 38 -23.94 36.96 -1.07
C LEU A 38 -23.62 35.91 -2.13
N GLU A 39 -22.92 36.33 -3.18
CA GLU A 39 -22.39 35.40 -4.20
C GLU A 39 -21.31 34.50 -3.60
N LEU A 40 -21.23 33.25 -4.06
CA LEU A 40 -20.26 32.26 -3.57
C LEU A 40 -18.81 32.80 -3.58
N ARG A 41 -18.38 33.52 -4.62
CA ARG A 41 -17.04 34.10 -4.69
C ARG A 41 -16.75 35.05 -3.52
N GLU A 42 -17.72 35.88 -3.16
CA GLU A 42 -17.62 36.82 -2.05
C GLU A 42 -17.68 36.08 -0.70
N ILE A 43 -18.50 35.03 -0.58
CA ILE A 43 -18.57 34.21 0.63
C ILE A 43 -17.22 33.54 0.90
N VAL A 44 -16.60 32.90 -0.11
CA VAL A 44 -15.28 32.24 0.04
C VAL A 44 -14.20 33.23 0.41
N LYS A 45 -14.19 34.41 -0.21
CA LYS A 45 -13.25 35.50 0.13
C LYS A 45 -13.39 35.92 1.59
N ARG A 46 -14.60 36.24 2.05
CA ARG A 46 -14.86 36.65 3.45
C ARG A 46 -14.52 35.55 4.45
N LEU A 47 -14.80 34.29 4.12
CA LEU A 47 -14.44 33.15 4.96
C LEU A 47 -12.92 33.04 5.10
N GLY A 48 -12.16 33.16 4.00
CA GLY A 48 -10.70 33.13 4.02
C GLY A 48 -10.09 34.28 4.83
N GLU A 49 -10.61 35.49 4.67
CA GLU A 49 -10.21 36.67 5.45
C GLU A 49 -10.50 36.49 6.95
N THR A 50 -11.70 36.01 7.30
CA THR A 50 -12.11 35.76 8.70
C THR A 50 -11.26 34.68 9.35
N ALA A 51 -10.98 33.61 8.61
CA ALA A 51 -10.16 32.49 9.06
C ALA A 51 -8.66 32.78 9.04
N ARG A 52 -8.22 33.87 8.38
CA ARG A 52 -6.82 34.13 8.05
C ARG A 52 -6.16 32.94 7.34
N ALA A 53 -6.92 32.28 6.48
CA ALA A 53 -6.51 31.11 5.71
C ALA A 53 -6.70 31.42 4.21
N PRO A 54 -5.68 31.17 3.36
CA PRO A 54 -5.85 31.34 1.93
C PRO A 54 -6.89 30.33 1.40
N LEU A 55 -7.98 30.84 0.81
CA LEU A 55 -9.02 30.05 0.16
C LEU A 55 -9.17 30.52 -1.29
N GLU A 56 -8.99 29.59 -2.23
CA GLU A 56 -9.16 29.82 -3.67
C GLU A 56 -10.44 29.12 -4.16
N LEU A 57 -11.17 29.74 -5.08
CA LEU A 57 -12.37 29.17 -5.69
C LEU A 57 -12.14 28.92 -7.18
N PHE A 58 -12.26 27.66 -7.59
CA PHE A 58 -12.15 27.20 -8.98
C PHE A 58 -13.46 26.53 -9.42
N ALA A 59 -14.43 27.35 -9.81
CA ALA A 59 -15.73 26.90 -10.31
C ALA A 59 -16.16 27.77 -11.50
N PRO A 60 -17.03 27.27 -12.40
CA PRO A 60 -17.53 28.08 -13.50
C PRO A 60 -18.47 29.20 -13.01
N ASP A 61 -18.65 30.22 -13.84
CA ASP A 61 -19.35 31.46 -13.45
C ASP A 61 -20.81 31.23 -13.03
N ASP A 62 -21.47 30.21 -13.57
CA ASP A 62 -22.82 29.78 -13.20
C ASP A 62 -22.94 29.33 -11.73
N VAL A 63 -21.84 28.87 -11.13
CA VAL A 63 -21.76 28.49 -9.71
C VAL A 63 -21.23 29.63 -8.87
N THR A 64 -20.21 30.35 -9.35
CA THR A 64 -19.60 31.43 -8.54
C THR A 64 -20.54 32.63 -8.30
N SER A 65 -21.51 32.84 -9.19
CA SER A 65 -22.55 33.88 -9.09
C SER A 65 -23.79 33.46 -8.28
N GLN A 66 -23.90 32.19 -7.87
CA GLN A 66 -25.03 31.75 -7.05
C GLN A 66 -24.97 32.41 -5.67
N LYS A 67 -26.14 32.84 -5.18
CA LYS A 67 -26.27 33.49 -3.89
C LYS A 67 -26.72 32.51 -2.80
N ALA A 68 -26.19 32.71 -1.60
CA ALA A 68 -26.61 31.97 -0.40
C ALA A 68 -26.45 32.82 0.85
N SER A 69 -27.06 32.34 1.94
CA SER A 69 -26.85 32.85 3.28
C SER A 69 -26.27 31.74 4.16
N PHE A 70 -25.34 32.11 5.03
CA PHE A 70 -24.79 31.23 6.06
C PHE A 70 -24.66 32.01 7.36
N HIS A 71 -25.04 31.36 8.45
CA HIS A 71 -24.88 31.88 9.79
C HIS A 71 -23.97 30.94 10.57
N TRP A 72 -22.69 31.30 10.65
CA TRP A 72 -21.68 30.54 11.36
C TRP A 72 -21.38 31.23 12.68
N GLU A 73 -21.60 30.54 13.81
CA GLU A 73 -21.26 31.01 15.15
C GLU A 73 -20.35 29.98 15.82
N LYS A 74 -19.08 30.34 16.05
CA LYS A 74 -18.05 29.51 16.69
C LYS A 74 -17.88 28.11 16.05
N VAL A 75 -18.09 27.99 14.74
CA VAL A 75 -17.85 26.74 13.98
C VAL A 75 -16.42 26.71 13.44
N GLY A 76 -15.81 25.53 13.36
CA GLY A 76 -14.48 25.39 12.77
C GLY A 76 -14.49 25.73 11.27
N LEU A 77 -13.38 26.27 10.76
CA LEU A 77 -13.17 26.50 9.32
C LEU A 77 -13.50 25.26 8.48
N GLY A 78 -13.09 24.07 8.92
CA GLY A 78 -13.37 22.82 8.20
C GLY A 78 -14.86 22.55 8.05
N GLN A 79 -15.66 22.87 9.08
CA GLN A 79 -17.12 22.74 9.01
C GLN A 79 -17.74 23.77 8.06
N ALA A 80 -17.33 25.04 8.14
CA ALA A 80 -17.81 26.08 7.24
C ALA A 80 -17.50 25.74 5.76
N MET A 81 -16.31 25.20 5.50
CA MET A 81 -15.93 24.70 4.17
C MET A 81 -16.79 23.50 3.74
N ARG A 82 -17.10 22.56 4.63
CA ARG A 82 -18.02 21.43 4.32
C ARG A 82 -19.41 21.93 3.97
N ASP A 83 -19.94 22.93 4.68
CA ASP A 83 -21.25 23.54 4.38
C ASP A 83 -21.27 24.16 2.97
N LEU A 84 -20.19 24.87 2.58
CA LEU A 84 -20.03 25.39 1.23
C LEU A 84 -19.94 24.28 0.18
N CYS A 85 -19.11 23.26 0.43
CA CYS A 85 -18.96 22.12 -0.46
C CYS A 85 -20.28 21.39 -0.70
N ASN A 86 -21.06 21.16 0.36
CA ASN A 86 -22.35 20.51 0.28
C ASN A 86 -23.38 21.37 -0.48
N ARG A 87 -23.43 22.68 -0.20
CA ARG A 87 -24.39 23.59 -0.84
C ARG A 87 -24.17 23.74 -2.34
N PHE A 88 -22.90 23.81 -2.77
CA PHE A 88 -22.54 24.16 -4.15
C PHE A 88 -21.90 23.01 -4.93
N ALA A 89 -21.93 21.78 -4.39
CA ALA A 89 -21.29 20.60 -4.97
C ALA A 89 -19.80 20.83 -5.30
N LEU A 90 -19.07 21.39 -4.34
CA LEU A 90 -17.62 21.61 -4.43
C LEU A 90 -16.86 20.51 -3.70
N VAL A 91 -15.56 20.45 -3.97
CA VAL A 91 -14.58 19.63 -3.26
C VAL A 91 -13.46 20.53 -2.77
N ALA A 92 -13.07 20.35 -1.51
CA ALA A 92 -11.90 20.99 -0.94
C ALA A 92 -10.65 20.17 -1.27
N GLN A 93 -9.59 20.86 -1.68
CA GLN A 93 -8.27 20.30 -1.89
C GLN A 93 -7.24 21.16 -1.16
N HIS A 94 -6.54 20.58 -0.20
CA HIS A 94 -5.42 21.24 0.45
C HIS A 94 -4.25 21.37 -0.54
N ARG A 95 -3.70 22.58 -0.67
CA ARG A 95 -2.50 22.88 -1.45
C ARG A 95 -1.36 23.20 -0.48
N PRO A 96 -0.38 22.29 -0.30
CA PRO A 96 0.74 22.53 0.61
C PRO A 96 1.41 23.88 0.33
N GLY A 97 1.39 24.78 1.32
CA GLY A 97 1.96 26.13 1.23
C GLY A 97 1.08 27.20 0.55
N ALA A 98 -0.05 26.82 -0.05
CA ALA A 98 -0.97 27.76 -0.72
C ALA A 98 -2.38 27.79 -0.12
N GLY A 99 -2.66 27.02 0.95
CA GLY A 99 -3.96 27.00 1.62
C GLY A 99 -4.91 25.96 1.04
N TYR A 100 -6.17 26.33 0.79
CA TYR A 100 -7.19 25.42 0.28
C TYR A 100 -7.79 25.92 -1.03
N GLU A 101 -7.98 25.01 -1.97
CA GLU A 101 -8.76 25.22 -3.18
C GLU A 101 -10.13 24.55 -3.04
N LEU A 102 -11.19 25.30 -3.32
CA LEU A 102 -12.55 24.80 -3.47
C LEU A 102 -12.87 24.72 -4.95
N ARG A 103 -13.13 23.52 -5.48
CA ARG A 103 -13.38 23.33 -6.91
C ARG A 103 -14.66 22.55 -7.19
N ARG A 104 -15.32 22.85 -8.31
CA ARG A 104 -16.46 22.03 -8.76
C ARG A 104 -15.95 20.66 -9.18
N PHE A 105 -16.57 19.60 -8.65
CA PHE A 105 -16.23 18.23 -9.01
C PHE A 105 -17.38 17.61 -9.82
N GLY A 106 -17.05 17.04 -10.98
CA GLY A 106 -18.03 16.42 -11.88
C GLY A 106 -18.47 15.00 -11.46
N GLY A 107 -18.05 14.52 -10.29
CA GLY A 107 -18.32 13.17 -9.80
C GLY A 107 -19.01 13.15 -8.44
N VAL A 108 -19.09 11.96 -7.85
CA VAL A 108 -19.62 11.76 -6.49
C VAL A 108 -18.75 12.52 -5.49
N ALA A 109 -19.36 13.29 -4.60
CA ALA A 109 -18.64 14.04 -3.57
C ALA A 109 -17.75 13.07 -2.75
N PRO A 110 -16.52 13.44 -2.38
CA PRO A 110 -15.60 12.54 -1.69
C PRO A 110 -16.12 11.99 -0.35
N ASN A 111 -17.08 12.68 0.25
CA ASN A 111 -17.73 12.30 1.51
C ASN A 111 -19.11 11.65 1.28
N ALA A 112 -19.46 11.30 0.05
CA ALA A 112 -20.72 10.63 -0.23
C ALA A 112 -20.76 9.27 0.48
N GLY A 113 -21.82 9.06 1.27
CA GLY A 113 -21.99 7.86 2.08
C GLY A 113 -21.40 7.95 3.49
N GLU A 114 -20.71 9.05 3.83
CA GLU A 114 -20.23 9.29 5.19
C GLU A 114 -21.38 9.30 6.21
N ASP A 115 -22.57 9.78 5.83
CA ASP A 115 -23.79 9.75 6.64
C ASP A 115 -24.21 8.36 7.11
N ASN A 116 -23.79 7.33 6.38
CA ASN A 116 -24.04 5.92 6.72
C ASN A 116 -22.87 5.26 7.46
N ALA A 117 -21.73 5.95 7.57
CA ALA A 117 -20.55 5.40 8.24
C ALA A 117 -20.73 5.41 9.77
N PRO A 118 -20.33 4.32 10.46
CA PRO A 118 -20.31 4.29 11.92
C PRO A 118 -19.47 5.45 12.47
N ARG A 119 -20.04 6.15 13.45
CA ARG A 119 -19.44 7.35 14.03
C ARG A 119 -19.64 7.42 15.53
N ALA A 120 -18.72 8.10 16.21
CA ALA A 120 -18.82 8.46 17.61
C ALA A 120 -18.31 9.89 17.82
N ILE A 121 -18.75 10.52 18.90
CA ILE A 121 -18.20 11.77 19.41
C ILE A 121 -17.53 11.47 20.74
N THR A 122 -16.27 11.85 20.90
CA THR A 122 -15.53 11.64 22.14
C THR A 122 -15.90 12.68 23.20
N PRO A 123 -15.61 12.46 24.50
CA PRO A 123 -15.88 13.44 25.55
C PRO A 123 -15.27 14.83 25.29
N GLU A 124 -14.14 14.87 24.59
CA GLU A 124 -13.40 16.08 24.22
C GLU A 124 -13.94 16.75 22.94
N GLY A 125 -14.99 16.18 22.33
CA GLY A 125 -15.67 16.76 21.16
C GLY A 125 -15.10 16.35 19.81
N TYR A 126 -14.19 15.38 19.75
CA TYR A 126 -13.71 14.86 18.46
C TYR A 126 -14.78 13.99 17.82
N GLN A 127 -15.04 14.18 16.53
CA GLN A 127 -15.88 13.28 15.75
C GLN A 127 -14.99 12.23 15.08
N VAL A 128 -15.29 10.96 15.33
CA VAL A 128 -14.54 9.81 14.81
C VAL A 128 -15.46 9.00 13.91
N ILE A 129 -15.03 8.73 12.68
CA ILE A 129 -15.82 8.06 11.65
C ILE A 129 -15.03 6.88 11.08
N ALA A 130 -15.61 5.68 11.02
CA ALA A 130 -15.04 4.56 10.28
C ALA A 130 -15.21 4.79 8.78
N GLN A 131 -14.30 5.56 8.19
CA GLN A 131 -14.36 6.02 6.80
C GLN A 131 -14.25 4.87 5.80
N ARG A 132 -13.36 3.90 6.06
CA ARG A 132 -13.12 2.79 5.13
C ARG A 132 -12.73 1.53 5.87
N ILE A 133 -13.27 0.41 5.40
CA ILE A 133 -12.96 -0.92 5.90
C ILE A 133 -12.69 -1.82 4.73
N GLN A 134 -11.54 -2.47 4.76
CA GLN A 134 -11.09 -3.34 3.69
C GLN A 134 -10.58 -4.64 4.29
N VAL A 135 -11.09 -5.75 3.79
CA VAL A 135 -10.54 -7.07 4.07
C VAL A 135 -9.70 -7.46 2.86
N TYR A 136 -8.41 -7.63 3.08
CA TYR A 136 -7.50 -8.18 2.08
C TYR A 136 -7.36 -9.68 2.36
N GLU A 137 -7.64 -10.51 1.36
CA GLU A 137 -7.39 -11.94 1.41
C GLU A 137 -6.42 -12.32 0.28
N GLY A 138 -5.17 -12.53 0.64
CA GLY A 138 -4.14 -13.12 -0.22
C GLY A 138 -3.98 -14.61 0.10
N ARG A 139 -3.90 -15.44 -0.94
CA ARG A 139 -3.52 -16.85 -0.82
C ARG A 139 -2.33 -17.10 -1.72
N ALA A 140 -1.17 -17.34 -1.12
CA ALA A 140 0.00 -17.82 -1.84
C ALA A 140 0.01 -19.35 -1.78
N ARG A 141 0.06 -19.99 -2.95
CA ARG A 141 0.29 -21.43 -3.06
C ARG A 141 1.65 -21.67 -3.68
N THR A 142 2.56 -22.23 -2.90
CA THR A 142 3.89 -22.60 -3.40
C THR A 142 3.82 -23.99 -4.01
N PHE A 143 3.84 -24.06 -5.34
CA PHE A 143 3.73 -25.33 -6.09
C PHE A 143 5.00 -26.19 -6.05
N LEU A 144 6.10 -25.66 -5.54
CA LEU A 144 7.37 -26.35 -5.36
C LEU A 144 7.54 -26.68 -3.87
N GLY A 145 7.65 -27.98 -3.58
CA GLY A 145 7.41 -28.55 -2.25
C GLY A 145 8.11 -27.87 -1.08
N GLY A 146 7.38 -27.79 0.04
CA GLY A 146 7.90 -27.36 1.35
C GLY A 146 7.35 -26.04 1.86
N GLY A 147 6.76 -25.19 1.00
CA GLY A 147 6.06 -23.98 1.47
C GLY A 147 4.73 -24.34 2.11
N GLN A 148 4.46 -23.83 3.32
CA GLN A 148 3.09 -23.79 3.82
C GLN A 148 2.27 -22.89 2.90
N ASP A 149 1.00 -23.22 2.67
CA ASP A 149 0.07 -22.30 2.03
C ASP A 149 -0.01 -21.05 2.93
N GLU A 150 0.69 -19.99 2.55
CA GLU A 150 0.69 -18.74 3.30
C GLU A 150 -0.61 -18.00 2.95
N GLN A 151 -1.52 -18.00 3.92
CA GLN A 151 -2.69 -17.15 3.89
C GLN A 151 -2.34 -15.82 4.54
N TYR A 152 -2.04 -14.82 3.72
CA TYR A 152 -1.88 -13.44 4.17
C TYR A 152 -3.21 -12.74 4.04
N GLY A 153 -3.87 -12.49 5.16
CA GLY A 153 -5.03 -11.61 5.17
C GLY A 153 -4.92 -10.60 6.28
N ASN A 154 -5.36 -9.38 6.00
CA ASN A 154 -5.51 -8.35 7.01
C ASN A 154 -6.82 -7.58 6.82
N LEU A 155 -7.30 -7.04 7.92
CA LEU A 155 -8.36 -6.06 7.96
C LEU A 155 -7.70 -4.69 8.09
N THR A 156 -7.82 -3.86 7.07
CA THR A 156 -7.41 -2.45 7.12
C THR A 156 -8.62 -1.59 7.47
N ILE A 157 -8.50 -0.81 8.54
CA ILE A 157 -9.50 0.17 8.95
C ILE A 157 -8.90 1.56 8.77
N GLN A 158 -9.61 2.44 8.07
CA GLN A 158 -9.31 3.87 8.02
C GLN A 158 -10.35 4.63 8.84
N ILE A 159 -9.87 5.40 9.79
CA ILE A 159 -10.65 6.26 10.67
C ILE A 159 -10.40 7.70 10.25
N LEU A 160 -11.47 8.43 10.00
CA LEU A 160 -11.47 9.87 9.84
C LEU A 160 -11.75 10.51 11.20
N CYS A 161 -10.80 11.28 11.70
CA CYS A 161 -10.93 12.07 12.92
C CYS A 161 -11.15 13.54 12.55
N ARG A 162 -12.14 14.18 13.16
CA ARG A 162 -12.43 15.61 13.04
C ARG A 162 -12.25 16.31 14.37
N CYS A 163 -11.50 17.39 14.35
CA CYS A 163 -11.23 18.22 15.52
C CYS A 163 -12.45 19.11 15.84
N PRO A 164 -12.72 19.41 17.11
CA PRO A 164 -13.66 20.46 17.46
C PRO A 164 -13.19 21.84 16.94
N ALA A 165 -14.08 22.82 16.94
CA ALA A 165 -13.79 24.17 16.46
C ALA A 165 -12.65 24.81 17.26
N GLY A 166 -11.67 25.41 16.56
CA GLY A 166 -10.50 26.04 17.18
C GLY A 166 -9.35 25.07 17.46
N GLU A 167 -9.59 23.76 17.44
CA GLU A 167 -8.54 22.75 17.60
C GLU A 167 -7.98 22.30 16.24
N SER A 168 -6.71 21.87 16.25
CA SER A 168 -6.05 21.32 15.08
C SER A 168 -5.18 20.14 15.47
N LEU A 169 -5.35 19.03 14.77
CA LEU A 169 -4.47 17.87 14.88
C LEU A 169 -3.38 18.02 13.82
N ALA A 170 -2.19 18.53 14.11
CA ALA A 170 -1.18 18.69 13.07
C ALA A 170 -0.84 17.33 12.42
N ALA A 171 -0.60 16.32 13.25
CA ALA A 171 -0.54 14.91 12.87
C ALA A 171 -1.20 14.04 13.96
N ALA A 172 -1.76 12.90 13.56
CA ALA A 172 -2.39 11.94 14.46
C ALA A 172 -1.87 10.51 14.22
N THR A 173 -1.97 9.69 15.25
CA THR A 173 -1.74 8.24 15.25
C THR A 173 -2.81 7.55 16.08
N LEU A 174 -2.99 6.26 15.85
CA LEU A 174 -3.74 5.40 16.76
C LEU A 174 -2.78 4.55 17.55
N ASP A 175 -3.15 4.21 18.77
CA ASP A 175 -2.50 3.20 19.59
C ASP A 175 -3.57 2.30 20.25
N ASN A 176 -3.14 1.16 20.78
CA ASN A 176 -4.01 0.19 21.44
C ASN A 176 -5.22 -0.23 20.59
N VAL A 177 -5.04 -0.36 19.28
CA VAL A 177 -6.15 -0.66 18.35
C VAL A 177 -6.61 -2.12 18.50
N GLN A 178 -7.87 -2.28 18.89
CA GLN A 178 -8.50 -3.57 19.14
C GLN A 178 -9.92 -3.59 18.61
N ALA A 179 -10.37 -4.75 18.14
CA ALA A 179 -11.75 -4.97 17.73
C ALA A 179 -12.26 -6.34 18.19
N GLU A 180 -13.57 -6.52 18.15
CA GLU A 180 -14.24 -7.82 18.29
C GLU A 180 -15.24 -7.95 17.15
N ASP A 181 -15.24 -9.09 16.46
CA ASP A 181 -16.27 -9.39 15.46
C ASP A 181 -17.60 -9.83 16.12
N ASP A 182 -18.67 -9.92 15.34
CA ASP A 182 -19.98 -10.35 15.83
C ASP A 182 -20.06 -11.83 16.23
N LEU A 183 -18.98 -12.59 16.06
CA LEU A 183 -18.82 -13.97 16.52
C LEU A 183 -17.98 -14.07 17.81
N GLY A 184 -17.51 -12.93 18.35
CA GLY A 184 -16.73 -12.86 19.58
C GLY A 184 -15.22 -13.06 19.40
N ASN A 185 -14.71 -13.08 18.17
CA ASN A 185 -13.27 -13.17 17.94
C ASN A 185 -12.63 -11.80 18.15
N ARG A 186 -11.61 -11.75 19.01
CA ARG A 186 -10.85 -10.54 19.30
C ARG A 186 -9.72 -10.36 18.28
N LEU A 187 -9.66 -9.18 17.68
CA LEU A 187 -8.64 -8.76 16.72
C LEU A 187 -7.78 -7.69 17.40
N THR A 188 -6.47 -7.87 17.44
CA THR A 188 -5.53 -6.89 18.03
C THR A 188 -4.49 -6.53 16.99
N SER A 189 -4.18 -5.24 16.84
CA SER A 189 -3.18 -4.81 15.87
C SER A 189 -1.79 -5.33 16.28
N PRO A 190 -1.05 -6.02 15.39
CA PRO A 190 0.26 -6.58 15.74
C PRO A 190 1.26 -5.53 16.22
N ASP A 191 1.22 -4.36 15.61
CA ASP A 191 2.17 -3.26 15.86
C ASP A 191 1.64 -2.30 16.93
N GLY A 192 0.45 -2.57 17.49
CA GLY A 192 -0.30 -1.71 18.41
C GLY A 192 -0.78 -0.38 17.80
N SER A 193 -0.15 0.07 16.72
CA SER A 193 -0.22 1.43 16.21
C SER A 193 -0.85 1.51 14.82
N GLY A 194 -1.63 2.58 14.63
CA GLY A 194 -2.11 3.01 13.33
C GLY A 194 -1.16 4.03 12.70
N TYR A 195 -0.95 3.93 11.39
CA TYR A 195 -0.22 4.91 10.61
C TYR A 195 -1.17 5.93 9.99
N TYR A 196 -0.71 7.16 9.84
CA TYR A 196 -1.45 8.19 9.11
C TYR A 196 -1.49 7.86 7.62
N SER A 197 -2.65 8.07 7.01
CA SER A 197 -2.78 8.12 5.56
C SER A 197 -3.04 9.56 5.18
N GLY A 198 -2.23 10.10 4.28
CA GLY A 198 -2.39 11.42 3.69
C GLY A 198 -3.71 11.58 2.96
N GLY A 199 -3.99 12.82 2.56
CA GLY A 199 -5.20 13.15 1.80
C GLY A 199 -6.33 13.76 2.61
N VAL A 200 -6.02 14.64 3.57
CA VAL A 200 -7.05 15.40 4.29
C VAL A 200 -7.60 16.51 3.42
N GLN A 201 -8.93 16.60 3.35
CA GLN A 201 -9.60 17.60 2.51
C GLN A 201 -9.84 18.89 3.27
N PHE A 202 -10.16 18.77 4.56
CA PHE A 202 -10.48 19.88 5.44
C PHE A 202 -9.41 20.04 6.52
N PRO A 203 -9.21 21.27 7.03
CA PRO A 203 -8.17 21.55 8.03
C PRO A 203 -8.33 20.80 9.35
N ASP A 204 -9.56 20.44 9.69
CA ASP A 204 -9.91 19.76 10.93
C ASP A 204 -9.86 18.23 10.82
N GLU A 205 -9.61 17.69 9.63
CA GLU A 205 -9.65 16.26 9.36
C GLU A 205 -8.27 15.61 9.43
N ARG A 206 -8.18 14.43 10.01
CA ARG A 206 -7.02 13.53 9.91
C ARG A 206 -7.49 12.12 9.65
N ILE A 207 -6.86 11.46 8.67
CA ILE A 207 -7.13 10.05 8.36
C ILE A 207 -6.02 9.21 8.97
N VAL A 208 -6.40 8.25 9.80
CA VAL A 208 -5.50 7.31 10.45
C VAL A 208 -5.94 5.90 10.10
N SER A 209 -4.99 5.05 9.71
CA SER A 209 -5.22 3.69 9.26
C SER A 209 -4.57 2.71 10.23
N SER A 210 -5.23 1.60 10.52
CA SER A 210 -4.66 0.51 11.30
C SER A 210 -4.91 -0.82 10.62
N GLN A 211 -3.99 -1.76 10.81
CA GLN A 211 -4.14 -3.13 10.35
C GLN A 211 -4.47 -4.05 11.54
N LEU A 212 -5.41 -4.94 11.32
CA LEU A 212 -5.84 -5.98 12.23
C LEU A 212 -5.76 -7.34 11.51
N PRO A 213 -5.69 -8.46 12.26
CA PRO A 213 -5.90 -9.79 11.69
C PRO A 213 -7.23 -9.87 10.94
N THR A 214 -7.31 -10.78 9.97
CA THR A 214 -8.56 -11.02 9.23
C THR A 214 -9.66 -11.49 10.20
N PRO A 215 -10.89 -10.93 10.15
CA PRO A 215 -12.02 -11.43 10.95
C PRO A 215 -12.43 -12.85 10.51
N ASP A 216 -13.30 -13.52 11.29
CA ASP A 216 -13.88 -14.78 10.82
C ASP A 216 -14.64 -14.53 9.50
N PRO A 217 -14.47 -15.35 8.45
CA PRO A 217 -15.16 -15.15 7.15
C PRO A 217 -16.69 -15.14 7.23
N ARG A 218 -17.27 -15.61 8.33
CA ARG A 218 -18.72 -15.57 8.61
C ARG A 218 -19.16 -14.32 9.36
N ALA A 219 -18.22 -13.55 9.91
CA ALA A 219 -18.52 -12.32 10.59
C ALA A 219 -19.10 -11.30 9.61
N THR A 220 -20.17 -10.62 10.02
CA THR A 220 -20.85 -9.63 9.16
C THR A 220 -20.53 -8.20 9.57
N ARG A 221 -20.00 -8.02 10.78
CA ARG A 221 -19.64 -6.72 11.35
C ARG A 221 -18.62 -6.88 12.47
N LEU A 222 -17.91 -5.80 12.77
CA LEU A 222 -17.24 -5.64 14.06
C LEU A 222 -18.27 -5.19 15.08
N ARG A 223 -18.42 -5.96 16.16
CA ARG A 223 -19.25 -5.59 17.29
C ARG A 223 -18.76 -4.29 17.93
N TRP A 224 -17.45 -4.17 18.10
CA TRP A 224 -16.80 -2.95 18.56
C TRP A 224 -15.39 -2.80 18.01
N LEU A 225 -14.92 -1.55 17.97
CA LEU A 225 -13.55 -1.14 17.70
C LEU A 225 -13.18 -0.09 18.75
N THR A 226 -12.06 -0.28 19.45
CA THR A 226 -11.50 0.68 20.39
C THR A 226 -10.08 1.05 19.98
N ALA A 227 -9.71 2.31 20.21
CA ALA A 227 -8.36 2.79 20.04
C ALA A 227 -8.11 4.01 20.92
N ASP A 228 -6.85 4.33 21.16
CA ASP A 228 -6.43 5.61 21.69
C ASP A 228 -5.96 6.50 20.53
N LEU A 229 -6.52 7.70 20.45
CA LEU A 229 -6.10 8.72 19.49
C LEU A 229 -4.99 9.55 20.13
N TYR A 230 -3.84 9.57 19.48
CA TYR A 230 -2.73 10.45 19.86
C TYR A 230 -2.52 11.52 18.81
N ALA A 231 -2.05 12.68 19.26
CA ALA A 231 -1.72 13.80 18.41
C ALA A 231 -0.33 14.32 18.69
N HIS A 232 0.33 14.78 17.64
CA HIS A 232 1.57 15.54 17.77
C HIS A 232 1.22 17.02 17.89
N ARG A 233 1.60 17.64 19.00
CA ARG A 233 1.39 19.09 19.22
C ARG A 233 2.35 19.95 18.42
N SER A 234 3.51 19.40 18.08
CA SER A 234 4.54 20.07 17.31
C SER A 234 4.82 19.28 16.03
N VAL A 235 4.71 19.97 14.89
CA VAL A 235 5.07 19.45 13.58
C VAL A 235 5.96 20.48 12.90
N GLN A 236 7.17 20.05 12.55
CA GLN A 236 8.18 20.87 11.89
C GLN A 236 8.42 20.34 10.48
N GLU A 237 8.49 21.24 9.51
CA GLU A 237 8.86 20.87 8.14
C GLU A 237 10.37 20.88 7.99
N VAL A 238 10.95 19.71 7.70
CA VAL A 238 12.38 19.55 7.46
C VAL A 238 12.62 19.36 5.98
N ARG A 239 13.44 20.23 5.37
CA ARG A 239 13.84 20.11 3.97
C ARG A 239 15.34 19.87 3.88
N ILE A 240 15.74 18.76 3.28
CA ILE A 240 17.15 18.41 3.08
C ILE A 240 17.38 18.23 1.59
N SER A 241 18.43 18.86 1.07
CA SER A 241 18.86 18.68 -0.32
C SER A 241 20.31 18.27 -0.40
N ILE A 242 20.60 17.26 -1.22
CA ILE A 242 21.94 16.74 -1.46
C ILE A 242 22.23 16.82 -2.97
N PRO A 243 23.25 17.60 -3.40
CA PRO A 243 23.58 17.74 -4.81
C PRO A 243 24.15 16.44 -5.40
N LEU A 244 23.96 16.27 -6.71
CA LEU A 244 24.48 15.16 -7.51
C LEU A 244 25.35 15.67 -8.68
N PRO A 245 26.43 14.93 -9.06
CA PRO A 245 26.92 13.71 -8.42
C PRO A 245 27.42 13.98 -7.00
N LEU A 246 27.46 12.94 -6.16
CA LEU A 246 27.90 13.10 -4.76
C LEU A 246 29.37 13.56 -4.72
N GLU A 247 29.65 14.59 -3.91
CA GLU A 247 31.02 15.11 -3.72
C GLU A 247 32.00 14.08 -3.11
N LYS A 248 31.45 13.11 -2.38
CA LYS A 248 32.16 12.02 -1.71
C LYS A 248 31.35 10.74 -1.87
N ARG A 249 31.98 9.59 -1.63
CA ARG A 249 31.29 8.28 -1.65
C ARG A 249 30.06 8.25 -0.74
N ILE A 250 30.13 8.94 0.39
CA ILE A 250 29.04 9.10 1.35
C ILE A 250 28.90 10.59 1.66
N VAL A 251 27.68 11.12 1.52
CA VAL A 251 27.34 12.48 1.91
C VAL A 251 26.32 12.41 3.04
N VAL A 252 26.58 13.15 4.11
CA VAL A 252 25.70 13.27 5.28
C VAL A 252 25.27 14.72 5.41
N ARG A 253 23.99 14.93 5.74
CA ARG A 253 23.39 16.23 6.05
C ARG A 253 22.51 16.08 7.29
N GLN A 254 22.49 17.10 8.13
CA GLN A 254 21.65 17.16 9.32
C GLN A 254 20.88 18.47 9.30
N GLU A 255 19.56 18.40 9.46
CA GLU A 255 18.70 19.57 9.58
C GLU A 255 17.63 19.30 10.64
N GLN A 256 17.48 20.24 11.58
CA GLN A 256 16.43 20.21 12.62
C GLN A 256 16.32 18.86 13.37
N GLY A 257 17.47 18.22 13.67
CA GLY A 257 17.50 16.93 14.37
C GLY A 257 17.31 15.70 13.49
N VAL A 258 17.03 15.86 12.19
CA VAL A 258 16.99 14.77 11.22
C VAL A 258 18.33 14.65 10.51
N LEU A 259 18.92 13.46 10.52
CA LEU A 259 20.17 13.12 9.85
C LEU A 259 19.86 12.27 8.60
N VAL A 260 20.34 12.71 7.44
CA VAL A 260 20.23 11.97 6.16
C VAL A 260 21.62 11.64 5.65
N ALA A 261 21.84 10.35 5.34
CA ALA A 261 23.05 9.87 4.69
C ALA A 261 22.70 9.26 3.33
N VAL A 262 23.51 9.58 2.31
CA VAL A 262 23.40 9.03 0.95
C VAL A 262 24.74 8.45 0.56
N ALA A 263 24.73 7.22 0.07
CA ALA A 263 25.91 6.50 -0.36
C ALA A 263 25.72 5.84 -1.73
N ASP A 264 26.83 5.66 -2.42
CA ASP A 264 26.94 4.85 -3.63
C ASP A 264 25.91 5.23 -4.72
N TRP A 265 25.75 6.53 -5.02
CA TRP A 265 24.93 6.97 -6.16
C TRP A 265 25.49 6.40 -7.47
N ARG A 266 24.71 5.57 -8.14
CA ARG A 266 25.04 4.97 -9.44
C ARG A 266 24.05 5.47 -10.48
N SER A 267 24.57 6.10 -11.54
CA SER A 267 23.77 6.30 -12.75
C SER A 267 23.58 4.94 -13.41
N ALA A 268 22.37 4.68 -13.93
CA ALA A 268 22.19 3.55 -14.83
C ALA A 268 23.00 3.83 -16.10
N GLU A 269 23.99 3.00 -16.41
CA GLU A 269 24.60 3.05 -17.74
C GLU A 269 23.60 2.46 -18.73
N PRO A 270 23.33 3.13 -19.87
CA PRO A 270 22.52 2.53 -20.93
C PRO A 270 23.13 1.20 -21.34
N ILE A 271 22.33 0.13 -21.38
CA ILE A 271 22.79 -1.14 -21.95
C ILE A 271 22.90 -0.95 -23.46
N GLU A 272 24.13 -0.80 -23.97
CA GLU A 272 24.39 -0.70 -25.40
C GLU A 272 24.01 -2.01 -26.11
N GLY A 273 23.42 -1.88 -27.31
CA GLY A 273 23.11 -3.02 -28.17
C GLY A 273 21.78 -3.74 -27.91
N LEU A 274 20.94 -3.26 -26.98
CA LEU A 274 19.57 -3.76 -26.86
C LEU A 274 18.72 -3.29 -28.06
N PRO A 275 17.97 -4.19 -28.71
CA PRO A 275 16.97 -3.82 -29.70
C PRO A 275 15.96 -2.82 -29.12
N PRO A 276 15.42 -1.88 -29.91
CA PRO A 276 14.40 -0.93 -29.44
C PRO A 276 13.16 -1.60 -28.84
N GLU A 277 12.80 -2.81 -29.30
CA GLU A 277 11.66 -3.56 -28.73
C GLU A 277 11.96 -4.15 -27.34
N LEU A 278 13.23 -4.22 -26.96
CA LEU A 278 13.71 -4.64 -25.65
C LEU A 278 14.22 -3.46 -24.81
N ALA A 279 13.92 -2.22 -25.21
CA ALA A 279 14.15 -1.06 -24.36
C ALA A 279 13.35 -1.23 -23.06
N GLY A 280 14.06 -1.50 -21.95
CA GLY A 280 13.48 -1.85 -20.64
C GLY A 280 13.75 -3.29 -20.18
N PHE A 281 14.25 -4.18 -21.04
CA PHE A 281 14.61 -5.54 -20.65
C PHE A 281 15.91 -5.53 -19.82
N GLY A 282 15.85 -5.98 -18.56
CA GLY A 282 16.92 -5.76 -17.56
C GLY A 282 17.03 -4.31 -17.07
N GLY A 283 16.15 -3.42 -17.55
CA GLY A 283 16.15 -1.97 -17.38
C GLY A 283 15.29 -1.43 -16.24
N ASP A 284 14.82 -2.30 -15.34
CA ASP A 284 14.23 -1.82 -14.07
C ASP A 284 15.30 -1.13 -13.19
N GLY A 285 16.59 -1.28 -13.48
CA GLY A 285 17.65 -0.56 -12.76
C GLY A 285 17.81 0.88 -13.24
N GLY A 286 16.93 1.79 -12.81
CA GLY A 286 17.20 3.23 -12.90
C GLY A 286 18.38 3.65 -12.02
N PRO A 287 18.77 4.94 -12.03
CA PRO A 287 19.75 5.44 -11.07
C PRO A 287 19.37 5.04 -9.64
N SER A 288 20.35 4.68 -8.83
CA SER A 288 20.11 4.17 -7.48
C SER A 288 21.12 4.67 -6.46
N ALA A 289 20.72 4.68 -5.20
CA ALA A 289 21.57 4.98 -4.06
C ALA A 289 21.12 4.22 -2.82
N ARG A 290 22.04 4.07 -1.86
CA ARG A 290 21.68 3.69 -0.48
C ARG A 290 21.41 4.95 0.32
N VAL A 291 20.31 4.97 1.04
CA VAL A 291 19.90 6.11 1.85
C VAL A 291 19.61 5.64 3.27
N ARG A 292 19.95 6.47 4.26
CA ARG A 292 19.52 6.33 5.64
C ARG A 292 18.98 7.67 6.14
N VAL A 293 17.82 7.63 6.80
CA VAL A 293 17.22 8.76 7.53
C VAL A 293 17.19 8.37 9.00
N GLN A 294 17.66 9.24 9.89
CA GLN A 294 17.75 9.00 11.33
C GLN A 294 17.21 10.21 12.10
N TRP A 295 16.53 9.97 13.21
CA TRP A 295 15.96 10.99 14.11
C TRP A 295 15.99 10.50 15.57
N ALA A 296 15.64 11.38 16.52
CA ALA A 296 15.63 11.03 17.94
C ALA A 296 14.44 10.13 18.30
N ALA A 297 14.64 9.19 19.22
CA ALA A 297 13.58 8.32 19.72
C ALA A 297 12.43 9.14 20.34
N GLY A 298 11.20 8.67 20.16
CA GLY A 298 9.99 9.36 20.62
C GLY A 298 9.52 10.49 19.69
N GLN A 299 10.31 10.88 18.69
CA GLN A 299 9.82 11.67 17.57
C GLN A 299 9.31 10.75 16.45
N THR A 300 8.50 11.30 15.55
CA THR A 300 8.06 10.60 14.35
C THR A 300 8.43 11.43 13.13
N VAL A 301 9.15 10.83 12.18
CA VAL A 301 9.46 11.47 10.89
C VAL A 301 8.60 10.86 9.79
N ARG A 302 8.10 11.71 8.88
CA ARG A 302 7.28 11.30 7.74
C ARG A 302 7.67 12.04 6.48
N ALA A 303 7.43 11.44 5.31
CA ALA A 303 7.46 12.20 4.07
C ALA A 303 6.23 13.13 4.00
N ARG A 304 6.44 14.38 3.57
CA ARG A 304 5.35 15.36 3.39
C ARG A 304 4.52 15.07 2.14
N ASP A 305 5.21 14.75 1.05
CA ASP A 305 4.61 14.74 -0.29
C ASP A 305 4.04 13.37 -0.69
N ARG A 306 4.20 12.35 0.16
CA ARG A 306 3.84 10.97 -0.16
C ARG A 306 3.51 10.17 1.09
N ASP A 307 2.51 9.29 0.98
CA ASP A 307 2.29 8.17 1.92
C ASP A 307 3.34 7.08 1.69
N ASP A 308 4.61 7.45 1.78
CA ASP A 308 5.73 6.53 1.64
C ASP A 308 6.33 6.26 3.01
N TRP A 309 6.20 5.01 3.44
CA TRP A 309 6.70 4.53 4.72
C TRP A 309 8.22 4.65 4.85
N LEU A 310 8.95 4.75 3.73
CA LEU A 310 10.41 4.73 3.71
C LEU A 310 11.06 6.11 3.58
N MET A 311 10.28 7.20 3.63
CA MET A 311 10.80 8.60 3.60
C MET A 311 11.80 8.81 2.45
N ALA A 312 11.45 8.28 1.28
CA ALA A 312 12.33 8.25 0.13
C ALA A 312 12.63 9.66 -0.39
N PRO A 313 13.86 9.94 -0.86
CA PRO A 313 14.13 11.17 -1.59
C PRO A 313 13.38 11.24 -2.91
N VAL A 314 13.16 12.46 -3.38
CA VAL A 314 12.81 12.77 -4.76
C VAL A 314 14.08 13.16 -5.51
N ALA A 315 14.36 12.53 -6.65
CA ALA A 315 15.42 12.97 -7.54
C ALA A 315 14.91 14.10 -8.44
N VAL A 316 15.70 15.15 -8.60
CA VAL A 316 15.35 16.33 -9.40
C VAL A 316 16.42 16.51 -10.46
N ASP A 317 16.01 16.67 -11.72
CA ASP A 317 16.93 16.96 -12.84
C ASP A 317 17.17 18.47 -13.03
N ALA A 318 18.02 18.84 -13.99
CA ALA A 318 18.35 20.23 -14.28
C ALA A 318 17.15 21.07 -14.76
N SER A 319 16.09 20.44 -15.28
CA SER A 319 14.85 21.12 -15.69
C SER A 319 13.87 21.32 -14.53
N GLY A 320 14.15 20.74 -13.36
CA GLY A 320 13.25 20.73 -12.22
C GLY A 320 12.23 19.59 -12.24
N ARG A 321 12.33 18.65 -13.20
CA ARG A 321 11.45 17.48 -13.23
C ARG A 321 11.78 16.55 -12.07
N ARG A 322 10.74 16.07 -11.41
CA ARG A 322 10.80 15.25 -10.20
C ARG A 322 10.59 13.78 -10.55
N TYR A 323 11.44 12.91 -10.01
CA TYR A 323 11.39 11.46 -10.16
C TYR A 323 11.28 10.80 -8.80
N TYR A 324 10.34 9.87 -8.67
CA TYR A 324 10.06 9.17 -7.42
C TYR A 324 10.65 7.75 -7.47
N PRO A 325 11.29 7.28 -6.39
CA PRO A 325 11.93 5.98 -6.41
C PRO A 325 10.95 4.87 -5.99
N SER A 326 11.30 3.65 -6.36
CA SER A 326 10.97 2.46 -5.56
C SER A 326 11.98 2.34 -4.43
N VAL A 327 11.57 1.76 -3.30
CA VAL A 327 12.46 1.58 -2.17
C VAL A 327 12.41 0.13 -1.70
N ASN A 328 13.59 -0.44 -1.51
CA ASN A 328 13.77 -1.72 -0.83
C ASN A 328 14.59 -1.47 0.43
N GLY A 329 13.99 -1.63 1.60
CA GLY A 329 14.61 -1.22 2.85
C GLY A 329 13.89 -1.73 4.09
N GLY A 330 14.38 -1.30 5.23
CA GLY A 330 13.84 -1.62 6.54
C GLY A 330 14.00 -0.45 7.51
N SER A 331 13.43 -0.63 8.69
CA SER A 331 13.67 0.24 9.84
C SER A 331 14.40 -0.48 10.94
N GLY A 332 15.07 0.30 11.76
CA GLY A 332 15.51 -0.11 13.07
C GLY A 332 15.43 1.04 14.05
N GLY A 333 15.62 0.71 15.32
CA GLY A 333 15.74 1.68 16.39
C GLY A 333 16.56 1.07 17.51
N GLY A 334 17.22 1.91 18.31
CA GLY A 334 18.02 1.47 19.44
C GLY A 334 18.47 2.65 20.28
N GLY A 335 18.25 2.57 21.59
CA GLY A 335 18.59 3.64 22.52
C GLY A 335 17.83 4.93 22.22
N GLU A 336 18.58 5.99 21.91
CA GLU A 336 18.06 7.36 21.74
C GLU A 336 17.69 7.70 20.29
N VAL A 337 17.82 6.75 19.35
CA VAL A 337 17.61 7.03 17.92
C VAL A 337 16.77 5.97 17.20
N GLU A 338 16.02 6.45 16.23
CA GLU A 338 15.30 5.65 15.24
C GLU A 338 15.85 5.95 13.85
N TRP A 339 15.82 4.95 12.97
CA TRP A 339 16.30 5.12 11.61
C TRP A 339 15.55 4.24 10.60
N ARG A 340 15.56 4.70 9.34
CA ARG A 340 15.17 3.90 8.18
C ARG A 340 16.30 3.90 7.17
N GLU A 341 16.54 2.74 6.59
CA GLU A 341 17.56 2.55 5.57
C GLU A 341 17.00 1.74 4.41
N GLY A 342 17.38 2.10 3.20
CA GLY A 342 17.04 1.31 2.02
C GLY A 342 17.89 1.65 0.82
N GLN A 343 17.77 0.80 -0.19
CA GLN A 343 18.17 1.12 -1.55
C GLN A 343 16.99 1.77 -2.27
N VAL A 344 17.24 2.92 -2.87
CA VAL A 344 16.26 3.64 -3.70
C VAL A 344 16.62 3.49 -5.17
N THR A 345 15.63 3.26 -6.03
CA THR A 345 15.82 3.10 -7.48
C THR A 345 14.82 3.96 -8.24
N PHE A 346 15.32 4.86 -9.09
CA PHE A 346 14.51 5.83 -9.85
C PHE A 346 14.16 5.31 -11.25
N HIS A 347 13.15 4.46 -11.32
CA HIS A 347 12.67 3.88 -12.57
C HIS A 347 12.18 4.97 -13.56
N GLY A 348 12.49 4.80 -14.84
CA GLY A 348 12.01 5.70 -15.90
C GLY A 348 12.63 7.11 -15.88
N MET A 349 13.73 7.30 -15.15
CA MET A 349 14.46 8.56 -15.15
C MET A 349 15.18 8.77 -16.50
N GLN A 350 14.80 9.83 -17.22
CA GLN A 350 15.28 10.11 -18.58
C GLN A 350 16.45 11.10 -18.63
N ALA A 351 16.55 11.98 -17.64
CA ALA A 351 17.61 12.99 -17.55
C ALA A 351 18.44 12.75 -16.28
N PRO A 352 19.74 13.11 -16.26
CA PRO A 352 20.56 12.99 -15.05
C PRO A 352 20.01 13.83 -13.89
N ALA A 353 20.03 13.26 -12.69
CA ALA A 353 19.63 13.96 -11.48
C ALA A 353 20.73 14.97 -11.10
N VAL A 354 20.33 16.18 -10.73
CA VAL A 354 21.26 17.21 -10.20
C VAL A 354 21.19 17.31 -8.68
N ARG A 355 20.15 16.76 -8.04
CA ARG A 355 20.04 16.66 -6.58
C ARG A 355 18.99 15.64 -6.13
N LEU A 356 19.10 15.23 -4.87
CA LEU A 356 18.07 14.53 -4.11
C LEU A 356 17.44 15.49 -3.11
N GLU A 357 16.12 15.41 -2.94
CA GLU A 357 15.35 16.22 -2.00
C GLU A 357 14.54 15.34 -1.05
N TRP A 358 14.63 15.64 0.24
CA TRP A 358 13.72 15.15 1.27
C TRP A 358 12.86 16.30 1.75
N ASN A 359 11.55 16.13 1.66
CA ASN A 359 10.56 17.00 2.28
C ASN A 359 9.88 16.18 3.39
N LEU A 360 10.28 16.43 4.63
CA LEU A 360 9.87 15.64 5.79
C LEU A 360 9.04 16.46 6.76
N LEU A 361 8.21 15.77 7.52
CA LEU A 361 7.51 16.28 8.69
C LEU A 361 8.12 15.60 9.91
N LEU A 362 8.75 16.39 10.79
CA LEU A 362 9.22 15.96 12.09
C LEU A 362 8.14 16.28 13.13
N CYS A 363 7.53 15.24 13.68
CA CYS A 363 6.47 15.36 14.65
C CYS A 363 7.00 15.01 16.05
N SER A 364 6.75 15.87 17.04
CA SER A 364 7.13 15.68 18.44
C SER A 364 5.92 15.86 19.36
N ASP A 365 6.14 15.68 20.67
CA ASP A 365 5.15 15.96 21.71
C ASP A 365 3.87 15.17 21.49
N LEU A 366 4.03 13.85 21.42
CA LEU A 366 2.93 12.91 21.26
C LEU A 366 2.10 12.88 22.54
N GLU A 367 0.85 13.30 22.45
CA GLU A 367 -0.09 13.37 23.57
C GLU A 367 -1.33 12.52 23.25
N LYS A 368 -1.80 11.77 24.26
CA LYS A 368 -3.09 11.09 24.17
C LYS A 368 -4.19 12.13 24.19
N VAL A 369 -4.94 12.24 23.10
CA VAL A 369 -6.05 13.18 22.96
C VAL A 369 -7.31 12.59 23.59
N THR A 370 -7.63 11.34 23.24
CA THR A 370 -8.88 10.70 23.65
C THR A 370 -8.83 9.19 23.43
N SER A 371 -9.76 8.46 24.05
CA SER A 371 -10.06 7.08 23.73
C SER A 371 -11.37 7.02 22.94
N LEU A 372 -11.36 6.32 21.81
CA LEU A 372 -12.52 6.16 20.95
C LEU A 372 -13.09 4.75 21.04
N ARG A 373 -14.41 4.66 20.88
CA ARG A 373 -15.13 3.39 20.70
C ARG A 373 -16.18 3.54 19.60
N LEU A 374 -16.07 2.72 18.57
CA LEU A 374 -17.07 2.56 17.53
C LEU A 374 -17.76 1.20 17.71
N THR A 375 -19.03 1.10 17.35
CA THR A 375 -19.82 -0.14 17.44
C THR A 375 -20.53 -0.43 16.13
N ASP A 376 -20.93 -1.69 15.96
CA ASP A 376 -21.79 -2.16 14.86
C ASP A 376 -21.26 -1.78 13.46
N ILE A 377 -19.96 -1.98 13.27
CA ILE A 377 -19.25 -1.55 12.09
C ILE A 377 -19.36 -2.64 11.00
N PRO A 378 -20.06 -2.40 9.87
CA PRO A 378 -20.27 -3.45 8.87
C PRO A 378 -18.97 -3.90 8.23
N LEU A 379 -18.80 -5.21 8.06
CA LEU A 379 -17.69 -5.79 7.30
C LEU A 379 -18.11 -5.95 5.83
N PRO A 380 -17.16 -5.81 4.88
CA PRO A 380 -17.45 -6.08 3.48
C PRO A 380 -17.87 -7.54 3.35
N SER A 381 -19.01 -7.80 2.69
CA SER A 381 -19.41 -9.17 2.41
C SER A 381 -18.36 -9.83 1.51
N PRO A 382 -17.98 -11.09 1.77
CA PRO A 382 -17.08 -11.80 0.88
C PRO A 382 -17.68 -11.78 -0.53
N PRO A 383 -16.86 -11.62 -1.58
CA PRO A 383 -17.36 -11.63 -2.94
C PRO A 383 -18.18 -12.89 -3.13
N LYS A 384 -19.46 -12.74 -3.52
CA LYS A 384 -20.33 -13.87 -3.81
C LYS A 384 -19.62 -14.68 -4.89
N ARG A 385 -19.02 -15.81 -4.50
CA ARG A 385 -18.41 -16.72 -5.45
C ARG A 385 -19.51 -17.06 -6.44
N PRO A 386 -19.30 -16.83 -7.75
CA PRO A 386 -20.28 -17.23 -8.75
C PRO A 386 -20.64 -18.68 -8.44
N ALA A 387 -21.94 -18.96 -8.28
CA ALA A 387 -22.38 -20.33 -8.11
C ALA A 387 -21.71 -21.13 -9.24
N PRO A 388 -21.03 -22.25 -8.92
CA PRO A 388 -20.41 -23.05 -9.97
C PRO A 388 -21.48 -23.30 -11.02
N ALA A 389 -21.19 -22.93 -12.28
CA ALA A 389 -22.14 -23.08 -13.36
C ALA A 389 -22.73 -24.50 -13.26
N PRO A 390 -24.06 -24.65 -13.33
CA PRO A 390 -24.71 -25.95 -13.20
C PRO A 390 -23.96 -26.90 -14.13
N LYS A 391 -23.34 -27.93 -13.56
CA LYS A 391 -22.59 -28.91 -14.36
C LYS A 391 -23.57 -29.39 -15.43
N PRO A 392 -23.24 -29.29 -16.73
CA PRO A 392 -24.10 -29.88 -17.76
C PRO A 392 -24.35 -31.34 -17.36
N PRO A 393 -25.60 -31.84 -17.48
CA PRO A 393 -25.92 -33.21 -17.13
C PRO A 393 -25.00 -34.12 -17.92
N VAL A 394 -24.00 -34.69 -17.24
CA VAL A 394 -23.13 -35.68 -17.82
C VAL A 394 -23.97 -36.95 -17.87
N THR A 395 -24.69 -37.16 -18.97
CA THR A 395 -25.03 -38.52 -19.39
C THR A 395 -23.70 -39.25 -19.47
N ALA A 396 -23.41 -40.11 -18.50
CA ALA A 396 -22.21 -40.92 -18.49
C ALA A 396 -22.37 -41.99 -19.58
N PRO A 397 -21.72 -41.89 -20.76
CA PRO A 397 -21.51 -43.11 -21.52
C PRO A 397 -20.70 -44.05 -20.62
N ALA A 398 -21.16 -45.30 -20.51
CA ALA A 398 -20.38 -46.39 -19.94
C ALA A 398 -19.17 -46.65 -20.86
N VAL A 399 -18.23 -45.72 -20.92
CA VAL A 399 -16.97 -45.88 -21.61
C VAL A 399 -16.18 -46.83 -20.74
N ARG A 400 -15.94 -48.04 -21.24
CA ARG A 400 -15.03 -48.97 -20.59
C ARG A 400 -13.66 -48.29 -20.48
N THR A 401 -13.26 -47.97 -19.26
CA THR A 401 -12.02 -47.25 -18.95
C THR A 401 -10.85 -48.22 -18.80
N GLY A 402 -9.63 -47.72 -18.95
CA GLY A 402 -8.42 -48.42 -18.54
C GLY A 402 -7.93 -47.92 -17.18
N SER A 403 -6.90 -48.58 -16.64
CA SER A 403 -6.25 -48.16 -15.39
C SER A 403 -4.74 -48.06 -15.57
N LEU A 404 -4.10 -47.29 -14.68
CA LEU A 404 -2.66 -47.07 -14.65
C LEU A 404 -2.14 -47.40 -13.25
N ALA A 405 -1.16 -48.30 -13.16
CA ALA A 405 -0.48 -48.65 -11.93
C ALA A 405 0.96 -48.10 -11.93
N CYS A 406 1.38 -47.55 -10.81
CA CYS A 406 2.70 -46.97 -10.59
C CYS A 406 3.23 -47.38 -9.23
N GLN A 407 4.54 -47.65 -9.15
CA GLN A 407 5.24 -47.86 -7.88
C GLN A 407 6.23 -46.71 -7.65
N VAL A 408 6.41 -46.30 -6.40
CA VAL A 408 7.40 -45.30 -5.98
C VAL A 408 8.41 -45.99 -5.08
N LEU A 409 9.69 -45.87 -5.44
CA LEU A 409 10.82 -46.43 -4.71
C LEU A 409 11.75 -45.32 -4.26
N ILE A 410 12.32 -45.44 -3.07
CA ILE A 410 13.38 -44.59 -2.53
C ILE A 410 14.54 -45.53 -2.18
N ASP A 411 15.66 -45.35 -2.88
CA ASP A 411 16.87 -46.18 -2.72
C ASP A 411 16.55 -47.68 -2.82
N GLY A 412 15.77 -48.05 -3.85
CA GLY A 412 15.33 -49.42 -4.13
C GLY A 412 14.22 -49.97 -3.22
N LYS A 413 13.79 -49.23 -2.18
CA LYS A 413 12.74 -49.67 -1.24
C LYS A 413 11.41 -48.97 -1.52
N PRO A 414 10.25 -49.62 -1.30
CA PRO A 414 8.95 -48.95 -1.39
C PRO A 414 8.87 -47.66 -0.57
N ALA A 415 8.38 -46.60 -1.19
CA ALA A 415 8.11 -45.35 -0.48
C ALA A 415 6.99 -45.55 0.55
N THR A 416 7.05 -44.80 1.65
CA THR A 416 5.99 -44.79 2.67
C THR A 416 4.66 -44.28 2.07
N PRO A 417 3.51 -44.59 2.69
CA PRO A 417 2.23 -44.01 2.30
C PRO A 417 2.30 -42.48 2.20
N GLY A 418 1.65 -41.93 1.18
CA GLY A 418 1.67 -40.50 0.92
C GLY A 418 1.01 -40.15 -0.40
N LYS A 419 1.07 -38.85 -0.72
CA LYS A 419 0.41 -38.28 -1.89
C LYS A 419 1.36 -38.24 -3.08
N LEU A 420 1.00 -38.90 -4.17
CA LEU A 420 1.69 -38.85 -5.47
C LEU A 420 0.91 -37.95 -6.42
N ALA A 421 1.55 -36.90 -6.94
CA ALA A 421 0.98 -36.07 -7.99
C ALA A 421 1.33 -36.66 -9.37
N VAL A 422 0.32 -36.93 -10.18
CA VAL A 422 0.42 -37.52 -11.53
C VAL A 422 -0.15 -36.53 -12.55
N GLY A 423 0.73 -35.96 -13.37
CA GLY A 423 0.39 -35.11 -14.50
C GLY A 423 0.25 -35.95 -15.77
N MET A 424 -0.89 -35.87 -16.45
CA MET A 424 -1.12 -36.61 -17.71
C MET A 424 -1.38 -35.66 -18.87
N ALA A 425 -0.70 -35.88 -19.98
CA ALA A 425 -0.96 -35.21 -21.25
C ALA A 425 -1.29 -36.25 -22.32
N THR A 426 -2.48 -36.18 -22.91
CA THR A 426 -2.90 -37.08 -23.99
C THR A 426 -2.20 -36.71 -25.30
N ARG A 427 -1.80 -37.70 -26.09
CA ARG A 427 -1.23 -37.48 -27.42
C ARG A 427 -2.30 -36.92 -28.36
N GLN A 428 -1.99 -35.80 -29.03
CA GLN A 428 -2.87 -35.13 -29.99
C GLN A 428 -2.10 -34.88 -31.30
N GLY A 429 -2.38 -35.70 -32.32
CA GLY A 429 -1.60 -35.69 -33.56
C GLY A 429 -0.11 -35.97 -33.32
N ARG A 430 0.76 -35.02 -33.69
CA ARG A 430 2.21 -35.11 -33.47
C ARG A 430 2.67 -34.58 -32.10
N GLY A 431 1.80 -33.90 -31.35
CA GLY A 431 2.14 -33.24 -30.08
C GLY A 431 1.46 -33.85 -28.85
N TRP A 432 1.72 -33.22 -27.70
CA TRP A 432 1.07 -33.52 -26.43
C TRP A 432 0.06 -32.41 -26.09
N GLY A 433 -1.11 -32.78 -25.59
CA GLY A 433 -2.08 -31.84 -25.05
C GLY A 433 -1.65 -31.21 -23.71
N PRO A 434 -2.50 -30.38 -23.09
CA PRO A 434 -2.21 -29.79 -21.79
C PRO A 434 -2.10 -30.85 -20.68
N ILE A 435 -1.15 -30.67 -19.77
CA ILE A 435 -0.97 -31.55 -18.61
C ILE A 435 -2.12 -31.33 -17.62
N ARG A 436 -2.81 -32.40 -17.26
CA ARG A 436 -3.83 -32.44 -16.21
C ARG A 436 -3.27 -33.17 -15.00
N TRP A 437 -3.11 -32.44 -13.89
CA TRP A 437 -2.61 -33.01 -12.63
C TRP A 437 -3.75 -33.68 -11.85
N ARG A 438 -3.47 -34.87 -11.32
CA ARG A 438 -4.31 -35.59 -10.38
C ARG A 438 -3.45 -36.09 -9.23
N ASP A 439 -4.05 -36.09 -8.05
CA ASP A 439 -3.42 -36.62 -6.86
C ASP A 439 -3.93 -38.04 -6.60
N VAL A 440 -3.00 -38.97 -6.37
CA VAL A 440 -3.31 -40.36 -6.02
C VAL A 440 -2.58 -40.75 -4.74
N TRP A 441 -3.19 -41.62 -3.95
CA TRP A 441 -2.62 -42.08 -2.69
C TRP A 441 -1.75 -43.32 -2.89
N LEU A 442 -0.57 -43.34 -2.27
CA LEU A 442 0.29 -44.53 -2.21
C LEU A 442 -0.16 -45.45 -1.08
N SER A 443 -0.24 -46.74 -1.38
CA SER A 443 -0.40 -47.79 -0.38
C SER A 443 0.88 -47.99 0.44
N ALA A 444 0.80 -48.83 1.48
CA ALA A 444 1.97 -49.22 2.29
C ALA A 444 3.09 -49.89 1.47
N GLY A 445 2.78 -50.46 0.31
CA GLY A 445 3.76 -51.03 -0.62
C GLY A 445 4.33 -50.03 -1.63
N GLY A 446 4.12 -48.72 -1.42
CA GLY A 446 4.55 -47.65 -2.33
C GLY A 446 3.86 -47.69 -3.69
N ALA A 447 2.69 -48.33 -3.80
CA ALA A 447 1.95 -48.47 -5.05
C ALA A 447 0.76 -47.49 -5.11
N ALA A 448 0.55 -46.86 -6.27
CA ALA A 448 -0.61 -46.05 -6.59
C ALA A 448 -1.31 -46.58 -7.85
N ARG A 449 -2.63 -46.44 -7.87
CA ARG A 449 -3.49 -46.80 -9.01
C ARG A 449 -4.36 -45.61 -9.39
N LEU A 450 -4.42 -45.33 -10.69
CA LEU A 450 -5.30 -44.33 -11.27
C LEU A 450 -6.29 -45.04 -12.19
N GLU A 451 -7.58 -44.84 -11.92
CA GLU A 451 -8.67 -45.49 -12.64
C GLU A 451 -9.37 -44.48 -13.55
N ASP A 452 -10.34 -44.99 -14.32
CA ASP A 452 -11.18 -44.19 -15.19
C ASP A 452 -10.42 -43.39 -16.25
N LEU A 453 -9.38 -44.00 -16.82
CA LEU A 453 -8.60 -43.42 -17.89
C LEU A 453 -9.20 -43.77 -19.25
N ALA A 454 -9.43 -42.75 -20.07
CA ALA A 454 -9.82 -42.95 -21.45
C ALA A 454 -8.69 -43.69 -22.20
N PRO A 455 -9.00 -44.62 -23.13
CA PRO A 455 -8.00 -45.27 -23.95
C PRO A 455 -7.20 -44.25 -24.77
N GLY A 456 -5.90 -44.48 -24.92
CA GLY A 456 -5.02 -43.60 -25.68
C GLY A 456 -3.58 -43.59 -25.18
N THR A 457 -2.71 -42.86 -25.87
CA THR A 457 -1.31 -42.68 -25.47
C THR A 457 -1.17 -41.41 -24.65
N TYR A 458 -0.49 -41.52 -23.50
CA TYR A 458 -0.27 -40.45 -22.54
C TYR A 458 1.21 -40.25 -22.27
N ARG A 459 1.63 -39.01 -22.10
CA ARG A 459 2.84 -38.63 -21.39
C ARG A 459 2.47 -38.42 -19.93
N VAL A 460 3.16 -39.11 -19.03
CA VAL A 460 2.88 -39.15 -17.61
C VAL A 460 4.06 -38.59 -16.85
N LEU A 461 3.82 -37.49 -16.15
CA LEU A 461 4.74 -36.84 -15.22
C LEU A 461 4.38 -37.22 -13.80
N ARG A 462 5.37 -37.53 -12.97
CA ARG A 462 5.14 -38.00 -11.60
C ARG A 462 5.99 -37.22 -10.60
N ARG A 463 5.37 -36.80 -9.50
CA ARG A 463 6.04 -36.06 -8.41
C ARG A 463 5.61 -36.62 -7.07
N TYR A 464 6.58 -37.04 -6.28
CA TYR A 464 6.39 -37.48 -4.91
C TYR A 464 7.27 -36.62 -4.00
N ALA A 465 6.70 -36.11 -2.91
CA ALA A 465 7.47 -35.36 -1.92
C ALA A 465 8.37 -36.35 -1.17
N THR A 466 9.68 -36.18 -1.29
CA THR A 466 10.62 -36.96 -0.48
C THR A 466 10.47 -36.55 0.99
N PRO A 467 10.65 -37.49 1.94
CA PRO A 467 10.87 -37.12 3.34
C PRO A 467 12.00 -36.09 3.43
N SER A 468 11.81 -35.06 4.25
CA SER A 468 12.71 -33.90 4.35
C SER A 468 14.17 -34.30 4.59
N GLY A 469 15.10 -33.68 3.87
CA GLY A 469 16.54 -33.74 4.15
C GLY A 469 17.40 -34.60 3.22
N ARG A 470 16.84 -35.32 2.23
CA ARG A 470 17.62 -36.09 1.26
C ARG A 470 17.84 -35.34 -0.05
N GLN A 471 19.09 -35.26 -0.50
CA GLN A 471 19.46 -34.82 -1.85
C GLN A 471 19.53 -36.03 -2.79
N GLY A 472 19.09 -35.86 -4.04
CA GLY A 472 19.05 -36.94 -5.02
C GLY A 472 18.23 -36.60 -6.26
N ARG A 473 18.06 -37.58 -7.14
CA ARG A 473 17.35 -37.42 -8.42
C ARG A 473 16.29 -38.50 -8.62
N TRP A 474 15.11 -38.07 -9.07
CA TRP A 474 14.04 -38.96 -9.52
C TRP A 474 14.33 -39.51 -10.92
N GLN A 475 14.30 -40.83 -11.06
CA GLN A 475 14.34 -41.58 -12.31
C GLN A 475 12.92 -41.94 -12.75
N ASN A 476 12.70 -42.01 -14.06
CA ASN A 476 11.39 -42.27 -14.66
C ASN A 476 10.31 -41.24 -14.27
N ALA A 477 10.67 -40.01 -13.90
CA ALA A 477 9.68 -38.98 -13.58
C ALA A 477 8.78 -38.60 -14.77
N ASP A 478 9.20 -38.91 -16.00
CA ASP A 478 8.49 -38.67 -17.27
C ASP A 478 8.49 -39.96 -18.10
N VAL A 479 7.30 -40.50 -18.40
CA VAL A 479 7.13 -41.76 -19.13
C VAL A 479 5.97 -41.68 -20.12
N VAL A 480 6.06 -42.42 -21.22
CA VAL A 480 4.97 -42.55 -22.19
C VAL A 480 4.31 -43.91 -22.03
N VAL A 481 2.97 -43.93 -21.95
CA VAL A 481 2.19 -45.15 -21.75
C VAL A 481 0.94 -45.14 -22.63
N THR A 482 0.54 -46.32 -23.11
CA THR A 482 -0.74 -46.49 -23.81
C THR A 482 -1.74 -47.18 -22.89
N ILE A 483 -2.85 -46.51 -22.61
CA ILE A 483 -3.98 -47.06 -21.87
C ILE A 483 -4.89 -47.78 -22.86
N ILE A 484 -5.21 -49.03 -22.56
CA ILE A 484 -6.14 -49.85 -23.33
C ILE A 484 -7.37 -50.11 -22.47
N THR A 485 -8.55 -50.04 -23.07
CA THR A 485 -9.82 -50.37 -22.41
C THR A 485 -9.77 -51.69 -21.65
N GLY A 486 -10.19 -51.68 -20.38
CA GLY A 486 -10.29 -52.87 -19.54
C GLY A 486 -8.95 -53.49 -19.15
N LYS A 487 -7.81 -52.85 -19.47
CA LYS A 487 -6.48 -53.31 -19.09
C LYS A 487 -5.83 -52.34 -18.10
N GLU A 488 -5.01 -52.90 -17.22
CA GLU A 488 -4.09 -52.13 -16.36
C GLU A 488 -2.77 -51.92 -17.12
N ALA A 489 -2.38 -50.67 -17.31
CA ALA A 489 -1.05 -50.31 -17.80
C ALA A 489 -0.11 -50.12 -16.61
N ARG A 490 1.04 -50.81 -16.62
CA ARG A 490 2.05 -50.70 -15.56
C ARG A 490 3.20 -49.82 -16.00
N LEU A 491 3.51 -48.80 -15.19
CA LEU A 491 4.66 -47.93 -15.41
C LEU A 491 5.92 -48.49 -14.76
N PRO A 492 7.11 -48.17 -15.30
CA PRO A 492 8.35 -48.38 -14.55
C PRO A 492 8.31 -47.59 -13.23
N ALA A 493 8.93 -48.10 -12.17
CA ALA A 493 8.92 -47.45 -10.87
C ALA A 493 9.48 -46.02 -10.96
N LEU A 494 8.83 -45.10 -10.26
CA LEU A 494 9.37 -43.78 -9.96
C LEU A 494 10.42 -43.96 -8.86
N GLU A 495 11.69 -43.90 -9.20
CA GLU A 495 12.79 -44.25 -8.28
C GLU A 495 13.59 -43.02 -7.89
N PHE A 496 13.69 -42.75 -6.59
CA PHE A 496 14.61 -41.74 -6.06
C PHE A 496 15.94 -42.41 -5.74
N LYS A 497 17.02 -41.92 -6.34
CA LYS A 497 18.39 -42.29 -5.97
C LYS A 497 19.01 -41.14 -5.20
N SER A 498 19.30 -41.39 -3.93
CA SER A 498 20.11 -40.48 -3.12
C SER A 498 21.52 -40.34 -3.74
N GLN A 499 22.09 -39.14 -3.62
CA GLN A 499 23.53 -38.96 -3.81
C GLN A 499 24.20 -39.38 -2.50
N GLU A 500 25.07 -40.38 -2.56
CA GLU A 500 25.93 -40.75 -1.42
C GLU A 500 26.93 -39.65 -1.09
#